data_AF-A0AAP2RCK5-F1
#
_entry.id   AF-A0AAP2RCK5-F1
#
_cell.length_a   1.000
_cell.length_b   1.000
_cell.length_c   1.000
_cell.angle_alpha   90.00
_cell.angle_beta   90.00
_cell.angle_gamma   90.00
#
_symmetry.space_group_name_H-M   'P 1'
#
loop_
_entity.id
_entity.type
_entity.pdbx_description
1 polymer ?
#
loop_
_entity_poly.entity_id
_entity_poly.type
_entity_poly.pdbx_seq_one_letter_code
_entity_poly.pdbx_strand_id
1 'polypeptide(L)'
;MIEITSAIIMQAILMFVLAWILLFALYYFTTPSYLEYGDKNSRYIYCAIYSLVLALVLAVGFAILPEISLEYGLVQALIVGLVMVFIFTFIQAYIIRELAKRGMISIRRKARK
;
A
#
# COMPACT_ATOMS: atom_id res chain seq x y z
N MET A 1 11.28 -6.40 -27.81
CA MET A 1 10.49 -7.09 -26.76
C MET A 1 11.17 -7.00 -25.38
N ILE A 2 12.46 -7.37 -25.26
CA ILE A 2 13.19 -7.32 -23.97
C ILE A 2 13.34 -5.89 -23.43
N GLU A 3 13.64 -4.91 -24.29
CA GLU A 3 13.83 -3.49 -23.88
C GLU A 3 12.54 -2.79 -23.40
N ILE A 4 11.39 -3.17 -23.97
CA ILE A 4 10.09 -2.60 -23.57
C ILE A 4 9.68 -3.16 -22.20
N THR A 5 9.91 -4.46 -21.98
CA THR A 5 9.61 -5.13 -20.72
C THR A 5 10.48 -4.60 -19.58
N SER A 6 11.78 -4.36 -19.84
CA SER A 6 12.68 -3.78 -18.85
C SER A 6 12.31 -2.32 -18.50
N ALA A 7 11.85 -1.53 -19.46
CA ALA A 7 11.40 -0.15 -19.23
C ALA A 7 10.14 -0.10 -18.35
N ILE A 8 9.14 -0.95 -18.63
CA ILE A 8 7.89 -1.03 -17.83
C ILE A 8 8.19 -1.47 -16.40
N ILE A 9 9.02 -2.50 -16.22
CA ILE A 9 9.44 -2.98 -14.89
C ILE A 9 10.19 -1.89 -14.13
N MET A 10 11.13 -1.20 -14.78
CA MET A 10 11.89 -0.12 -14.16
C MET A 10 10.98 1.02 -13.72
N GLN A 11 10.03 1.43 -14.56
CA GLN A 11 9.05 2.47 -14.23
C GLN A 11 8.16 2.04 -13.05
N ALA A 12 7.69 0.79 -13.04
CA ALA A 12 6.90 0.26 -11.94
C ALA A 12 7.67 0.25 -10.61
N ILE A 13 8.95 -0.16 -10.62
CA ILE A 13 9.83 -0.13 -9.45
C ILE A 13 10.03 1.30 -8.96
N LEU A 14 10.29 2.24 -9.88
CA LEU A 14 10.54 3.63 -9.52
C LEU A 14 9.28 4.28 -8.91
N MET A 15 8.12 4.05 -9.51
CA MET A 15 6.82 4.47 -8.96
C MET A 15 6.54 3.82 -7.61
N PHE A 16 6.84 2.53 -7.45
CA PHE A 16 6.69 1.82 -6.18
C PHE A 16 7.53 2.47 -5.08
N VAL A 17 8.84 2.66 -5.30
CA VAL A 17 9.75 3.19 -4.28
C VAL A 17 9.36 4.62 -3.90
N LEU A 18 9.08 5.48 -4.88
CA LEU A 18 8.67 6.86 -4.62
C LEU A 18 7.34 6.92 -3.86
N ALA A 19 6.33 6.17 -4.30
CA ALA A 19 5.04 6.10 -3.64
C ALA A 19 5.21 5.57 -2.21
N TRP A 20 6.02 4.53 -2.01
CA TRP A 20 6.25 3.92 -0.71
C TRP A 20 6.87 4.90 0.29
N ILE A 21 7.91 5.62 -0.11
CA ILE A 21 8.59 6.61 0.75
C ILE A 21 7.63 7.76 1.11
N LEU A 22 6.91 8.30 0.13
CA LEU A 22 5.96 9.40 0.35
C LEU A 22 4.81 8.98 1.26
N LEU A 23 4.20 7.81 0.99
CA LEU A 23 3.12 7.27 1.80
C LEU A 23 3.61 6.93 3.20
N PHE A 24 4.82 6.38 3.33
CA PHE A 24 5.41 6.10 4.64
C PHE A 24 5.55 7.38 5.46
N ALA A 25 6.12 8.43 4.88
CA ALA A 25 6.25 9.72 5.56
C ALA A 25 4.87 10.27 5.95
N LEU A 26 3.91 10.25 5.02
CA LEU A 26 2.55 10.72 5.27
C LEU A 26 1.88 9.96 6.41
N TYR A 27 1.90 8.62 6.39
CA TYR A 27 1.33 7.80 7.47
C TYR A 27 2.10 7.99 8.78
N TYR A 28 3.42 8.10 8.73
CA TYR A 28 4.21 8.33 9.92
C TYR A 28 3.76 9.62 10.60
N PHE A 29 3.58 10.73 9.89
CA PHE A 29 3.17 12.01 10.50
C PHE A 29 1.68 12.10 10.83
N THR A 30 0.80 11.49 10.04
CA THR A 30 -0.66 11.61 10.21
C THR A 30 -1.25 10.62 11.20
N THR A 31 -0.76 9.38 11.24
CA THR A 31 -1.34 8.33 12.10
C THR A 31 -1.35 8.62 13.62
N PRO A 32 -0.38 9.36 14.21
CA PRO A 32 -0.43 9.71 15.64
C PRO A 32 -1.62 10.60 16.04
N SER A 33 -2.32 11.19 15.07
CA SER A 33 -3.52 12.00 15.36
C SER A 33 -4.71 11.14 15.80
N TYR A 34 -4.80 9.88 15.36
CA TYR A 34 -5.92 8.98 15.67
C TYR A 34 -5.52 7.61 16.26
N LEU A 35 -4.23 7.27 16.26
CA LEU A 35 -3.69 6.05 16.88
C LEU A 35 -2.68 6.37 17.99
N GLU A 36 -2.69 5.55 19.03
CA GLU A 36 -1.65 5.44 20.04
C GLU A 36 -0.83 4.18 19.77
N TYR A 37 0.48 4.34 19.73
CA TYR A 37 1.44 3.25 19.56
C TYR A 37 2.11 2.97 20.90
N GLY A 38 2.28 1.70 21.25
CA GLY A 38 2.97 1.30 22.47
C GLY A 38 4.46 1.69 22.48
N ASP A 39 5.07 1.76 21.30
CA ASP A 39 6.49 2.06 21.12
C ASP A 39 6.77 2.61 19.70
N LYS A 40 7.99 3.13 19.49
CA LYS A 40 8.40 3.69 18.19
C LYS A 40 8.47 2.63 17.09
N ASN A 41 8.88 1.40 17.40
CA ASN A 41 9.01 0.34 16.41
C ASN A 41 7.64 -0.10 15.91
N SER A 42 6.64 -0.21 16.78
CA SER A 42 5.25 -0.45 16.40
C SER A 42 4.74 0.57 15.38
N ARG A 43 5.06 1.86 15.56
CA ARG A 43 4.70 2.92 14.61
C ARG A 43 5.40 2.73 13.26
N TYR A 44 6.71 2.47 13.27
CA TYR A 44 7.48 2.25 12.04
C TYR A 44 6.95 1.04 11.27
N ILE A 45 6.75 -0.10 11.93
CA ILE A 45 6.24 -1.33 11.31
C ILE A 45 4.84 -1.11 10.74
N TYR A 46 3.94 -0.50 11.52
CA TYR A 46 2.59 -0.21 11.06
C TYR A 46 2.59 0.69 9.81
N CYS A 47 3.33 1.80 9.86
CA CYS A 47 3.40 2.75 8.74
C CYS A 47 4.05 2.10 7.52
N ALA A 48 5.11 1.31 7.70
CA ALA A 48 5.79 0.61 6.62
C ALA A 48 4.87 -0.38 5.92
N ILE A 49 4.09 -1.16 6.66
CA ILE A 49 3.16 -2.13 6.08
C ILE A 49 1.99 -1.44 5.39
N TYR A 50 1.41 -0.41 6.02
CA TYR A 50 0.33 0.38 5.41
C TYR A 50 0.77 1.05 4.10
N SER A 51 1.95 1.68 4.10
CA SER A 51 2.47 2.33 2.90
C SER A 51 2.90 1.33 1.83
N LEU A 52 3.48 0.18 2.21
CA LEU A 52 4.01 -0.81 1.27
C LEU A 52 2.90 -1.42 0.43
N VAL A 53 1.79 -1.82 1.07
CA VAL A 53 0.67 -2.41 0.34
C VAL A 53 0.05 -1.40 -0.63
N LEU A 54 -0.17 -0.16 -0.18
CA LEU A 54 -0.74 0.87 -1.04
C LEU A 54 0.21 1.27 -2.19
N ALA A 55 1.52 1.32 -1.93
CA ALA A 55 2.52 1.56 -2.95
C ALA A 55 2.57 0.43 -3.99
N LEU A 56 2.42 -0.83 -3.57
CA LEU A 56 2.30 -1.97 -4.50
C LEU A 56 1.05 -1.84 -5.38
N VAL A 57 -0.10 -1.51 -4.79
CA VAL A 57 -1.34 -1.29 -5.54
C VAL A 57 -1.17 -0.19 -6.58
N LEU A 58 -0.54 0.93 -6.21
CA LEU A 58 -0.26 2.01 -7.15
C LEU A 58 0.70 1.56 -8.25
N ALA A 59 1.83 0.93 -7.91
CA ALA A 59 2.82 0.51 -8.90
C ALA A 59 2.25 -0.50 -9.92
N VAL A 60 1.54 -1.51 -9.43
CA VAL A 60 0.87 -2.51 -10.28
C VAL A 60 -0.27 -1.86 -11.06
N GLY A 61 -1.04 -0.98 -10.42
CA GLY A 61 -2.12 -0.24 -11.06
C GLY A 61 -1.62 0.62 -12.23
N PHE A 62 -0.54 1.38 -12.03
CA PHE A 62 0.08 2.19 -13.08
C PHE A 62 0.69 1.36 -14.20
N ALA A 63 1.17 0.15 -13.92
CA ALA A 63 1.73 -0.73 -14.94
C ALA A 63 0.63 -1.42 -15.78
N ILE A 64 -0.42 -1.94 -15.15
CA ILE A 64 -1.36 -2.86 -15.78
C ILE A 64 -2.65 -2.16 -16.26
N LEU A 65 -3.16 -1.18 -15.49
CA LEU A 65 -4.45 -0.55 -15.82
C LEU A 65 -4.46 0.20 -17.17
N PRO A 66 -3.39 0.87 -17.61
CA PRO A 66 -3.38 1.49 -18.93
C PRO A 66 -3.58 0.48 -20.06
N GLU A 67 -2.93 -0.69 -19.99
CA GLU A 67 -3.06 -1.74 -21.01
C GLU A 67 -4.49 -2.29 -21.03
N ILE A 68 -5.05 -2.60 -19.86
CA ILE A 68 -6.45 -3.07 -19.74
C ILE A 68 -7.42 -2.00 -20.27
N SER A 69 -7.17 -0.73 -19.99
CA SER A 69 -8.03 0.36 -20.45
C SER A 69 -8.01 0.53 -21.96
N LEU A 70 -6.87 0.26 -22.62
CA LEU A 70 -6.74 0.34 -24.07
C LEU A 70 -7.42 -0.85 -24.76
N GLU A 71 -7.35 -2.05 -24.18
CA GLU A 71 -7.86 -3.27 -24.79
C GLU A 71 -9.36 -3.51 -24.48
N TYR A 72 -9.78 -3.28 -23.24
CA TYR A 72 -11.13 -3.61 -22.77
C TYR A 72 -11.99 -2.39 -22.44
N GLY A 73 -11.39 -1.20 -22.35
CA GLY A 73 -12.06 0.04 -21.99
C GLY A 73 -11.90 0.45 -20.52
N LEU A 74 -12.22 1.71 -20.23
CA LEU A 74 -12.00 2.34 -18.93
C LEU A 74 -12.75 1.65 -17.78
N VAL A 75 -14.00 1.24 -18.02
CA VAL A 75 -14.86 0.66 -16.96
C VAL A 75 -14.26 -0.65 -16.44
N GLN A 76 -13.77 -1.51 -17.34
CA GLN A 76 -13.13 -2.78 -17.03
C GLN A 76 -11.83 -2.55 -16.26
N ALA A 77 -11.01 -1.59 -16.68
CA ALA A 77 -9.81 -1.20 -15.94
C ALA A 77 -10.14 -0.76 -14.50
N LEU A 78 -11.16 0.07 -14.31
CA LEU A 78 -11.59 0.49 -12.97
C LEU A 78 -12.05 -0.68 -12.10
N ILE A 79 -12.80 -1.63 -12.66
CA ILE A 79 -13.22 -2.85 -11.94
C ILE A 79 -12.00 -3.65 -11.49
N VAL A 80 -11.02 -3.86 -12.38
CA VAL A 80 -9.77 -4.57 -12.03
C VAL A 80 -9.01 -3.83 -10.94
N GLY A 81 -8.88 -2.51 -11.04
CA GLY A 81 -8.24 -1.69 -10.01
C GLY A 81 -8.93 -1.81 -8.65
N LEU A 82 -10.26 -1.78 -8.62
CA LEU A 82 -11.05 -1.93 -7.41
C LEU A 82 -10.88 -3.31 -6.77
N VAL A 83 -10.88 -4.37 -7.58
CA VAL A 83 -10.62 -5.74 -7.12
C VAL A 83 -9.23 -5.87 -6.53
N MET A 84 -8.21 -5.30 -7.17
CA MET A 84 -6.85 -5.29 -6.60
C MET A 84 -6.81 -4.57 -5.25
N VAL A 85 -7.33 -3.35 -5.17
CA VAL A 85 -7.37 -2.57 -3.91
C VAL A 85 -8.05 -3.39 -2.80
N PHE A 86 -9.16 -4.05 -3.10
CA PHE A 86 -9.88 -4.90 -2.16
C PHE A 86 -9.00 -6.07 -1.66
N ILE A 87 -8.42 -6.87 -2.56
CA ILE A 87 -7.56 -8.00 -2.21
C ILE A 87 -6.39 -7.56 -1.34
N PHE A 88 -5.68 -6.50 -1.76
CA PHE A 88 -4.52 -5.99 -1.04
C PHE A 88 -4.89 -5.43 0.33
N THR A 89 -6.05 -4.77 0.47
CA THR A 89 -6.55 -4.28 1.76
C THR A 89 -6.83 -5.44 2.73
N PHE A 90 -7.38 -6.55 2.24
CA PHE A 90 -7.58 -7.76 3.06
C PHE A 90 -6.26 -8.37 3.52
N ILE A 91 -5.29 -8.51 2.61
CA ILE A 91 -3.94 -9.01 2.94
C ILE A 91 -3.28 -8.11 3.99
N GLN A 92 -3.38 -6.79 3.82
CA GLN A 92 -2.84 -5.82 4.76
C GLN A 92 -3.46 -5.96 6.15
N ALA A 93 -4.78 -6.02 6.23
CA ALA A 93 -5.49 -6.19 7.49
C ALA A 93 -5.11 -7.51 8.18
N TYR A 94 -4.94 -8.58 7.42
CA TYR A 94 -4.49 -9.87 7.91
C TYR A 94 -3.08 -9.81 8.49
N ILE A 95 -2.12 -9.24 7.77
CA ILE A 95 -0.72 -9.10 8.22
C ILE A 95 -0.66 -8.31 9.53
N ILE A 96 -1.35 -7.17 9.60
CA ILE A 96 -1.36 -6.33 10.80
C ILE A 96 -1.98 -7.06 11.98
N ARG A 97 -3.10 -7.75 11.77
CA ARG A 97 -3.71 -8.58 12.82
C ARG A 97 -2.74 -9.65 13.34
N GLU A 98 -2.02 -10.31 12.44
CA GLU A 98 -1.08 -11.37 12.81
C GLU A 98 0.13 -10.83 13.58
N LEU A 99 0.66 -9.68 13.17
CA LEU A 99 1.73 -8.99 13.91
C LEU A 99 1.27 -8.53 15.29
N ALA A 100 0.03 -8.06 15.41
CA ALA A 100 -0.53 -7.64 16.68
C ALA A 100 -0.71 -8.83 17.63
N LYS A 101 -1.19 -9.97 17.13
CA LYS A 101 -1.31 -11.22 17.92
C LYS A 101 0.02 -11.71 18.46
N ARG A 102 1.10 -11.55 17.67
CA ARG A 102 2.46 -11.93 18.06
C ARG A 102 3.12 -10.93 19.02
N GLY A 103 2.46 -9.83 19.36
CA GLY A 103 3.01 -8.75 20.19
C GLY A 103 4.09 -7.92 19.49
N MET A 104 4.29 -8.09 18.18
CA MET A 104 5.27 -7.32 17.41
C MET A 104 4.83 -5.88 17.17
N ILE A 105 3.51 -5.63 17.20
CA ILE A 105 2.94 -4.29 17.15
C ILE A 105 1.94 -4.09 18.28
N SER A 106 2.06 -2.98 19.00
CA SER A 106 1.13 -2.53 20.03
C SER A 106 0.46 -1.24 19.58
N ILE A 107 -0.84 -1.32 19.28
CA ILE A 107 -1.63 -0.22 18.72
C ILE A 107 -2.96 -0.14 19.46
N ARG A 108 -3.34 1.07 19.88
CA ARG A 108 -4.63 1.38 20.48
C ARG A 108 -5.25 2.57 19.76
N ARG A 109 -6.59 2.61 19.65
CA ARG A 109 -7.27 3.82 19.20
C ARG A 109 -7.26 4.84 20.33
N LYS A 110 -6.98 6.10 19.99
CA LYS A 110 -7.17 7.21 20.93
C LYS A 110 -8.64 7.30 21.32
N ALA A 111 -8.92 7.41 22.61
CA ALA A 111 -10.27 7.75 23.07
C ALA A 111 -10.60 9.15 22.52
N ARG A 112 -11.72 9.28 21.82
CA ARG A 112 -12.23 10.60 21.41
C ARG A 112 -12.62 11.35 22.68
N LYS A 113 -11.95 12.47 22.96
CA LYS A 113 -12.40 13.44 23.96
C LYS A 113 -13.61 14.20 23.44
#